data_AF-A0A1M5GG88-F1
#
_entry.id   AF-A0A1M5GG88-F1
#
_cell.length_a   1.000
_cell.length_b   1.000
_cell.length_c   1.000
_cell.angle_alpha   90.00
_cell.angle_beta   90.00
_cell.angle_gamma   90.00
#
_symmetry.space_group_name_H-M   'P 1'
#
loop_
_entity.id
_entity.type
_entity.pdbx_description
1 polymer ?
#
loop_
_entity_poly.entity_id
_entity_poly.type
_entity_poly.pdbx_seq_one_letter_code
_entity_poly.pdbx_strand_id
1 'polypeptide(L)'
;MKKIKYILASFLLLGSSASYAQVGIINSGAKASLHVMPLSTTSSTAEGIIAPNLTRSQLISKDSRYSTAQSGAIVYVTAIDGTATSKTAKVINIGYYYFDGSLWQAIDQPGQYFYLPTFSIPASAIGTGYTFDLYNNVYKMQFIQTGNTSYTTSNSTLSMIPAGRYAATELDYVVTYYDQDVIKINSISASGVINYNVISTLLGPGSFINVVLITKR
;
A
#
# COMPACT_ATOMS: atom_id res chain seq x y z
N MET A 1 -73.70 -12.62 -8.76
CA MET A 1 -72.69 -12.77 -7.68
C MET A 1 -71.47 -13.64 -8.04
N LYS A 2 -71.54 -14.62 -8.97
CA LYS A 2 -70.38 -15.47 -9.33
C LYS A 2 -69.23 -14.71 -10.04
N LYS A 3 -69.54 -13.74 -10.93
CA LYS A 3 -68.53 -12.98 -11.71
C LYS A 3 -67.58 -12.10 -10.86
N ILE A 4 -68.08 -11.54 -9.75
CA ILE A 4 -67.28 -10.71 -8.82
C ILE A 4 -66.24 -11.54 -8.06
N LYS A 5 -66.53 -12.81 -7.77
CA LYS A 5 -65.57 -13.71 -7.09
C LYS A 5 -64.36 -14.04 -7.97
N TYR A 6 -64.55 -14.14 -9.30
CA TYR A 6 -63.46 -14.43 -10.23
C TYR A 6 -62.55 -13.21 -10.49
N ILE A 7 -63.10 -12.00 -10.43
CA ILE A 7 -62.33 -10.75 -10.54
C ILE A 7 -61.48 -10.53 -9.27
N LEU A 8 -62.02 -10.84 -8.09
CA LEU A 8 -61.28 -10.76 -6.84
C LEU A 8 -60.14 -11.80 -6.76
N ALA A 9 -60.37 -13.00 -7.32
CA ALA A 9 -59.37 -14.07 -7.37
C ALA A 9 -58.21 -13.75 -8.33
N SER A 10 -58.46 -13.01 -9.42
CA SER A 10 -57.42 -12.64 -10.39
C SER A 10 -56.58 -11.44 -9.93
N PHE A 11 -57.11 -10.58 -9.06
CA PHE A 11 -56.35 -9.47 -8.46
C PHE A 11 -55.36 -9.94 -7.37
N LEU A 12 -55.61 -11.08 -6.70
CA LEU A 12 -54.68 -11.64 -5.71
C LEU A 12 -53.46 -12.36 -6.33
N LEU A 13 -53.54 -12.81 -7.58
CA LEU A 13 -52.46 -13.55 -8.26
C LEU A 13 -51.40 -12.66 -8.93
N LEU A 14 -51.62 -11.34 -8.95
CA LEU A 14 -50.74 -10.36 -9.60
C LEU A 14 -49.82 -9.62 -8.59
N GLY A 15 -49.86 -9.98 -7.31
CA GLY A 15 -49.35 -9.16 -6.19
C GLY A 15 -48.10 -9.66 -5.45
N SER A 16 -47.32 -10.62 -5.96
CA SER A 16 -46.12 -11.07 -5.23
C SER A 16 -44.97 -11.48 -6.15
N SER A 17 -44.15 -10.49 -6.51
CA SER A 17 -42.79 -10.69 -7.02
C SER A 17 -41.91 -11.37 -5.95
N ALA A 18 -41.08 -12.32 -6.35
CA ALA A 18 -40.12 -12.97 -5.47
C ALA A 18 -39.07 -11.96 -4.98
N SER A 19 -39.14 -11.58 -3.71
CA SER A 19 -38.08 -10.84 -3.02
C SER A 19 -37.03 -11.84 -2.50
N TYR A 20 -35.88 -11.92 -3.17
CA TYR A 20 -34.70 -12.59 -2.64
C TYR A 20 -33.89 -11.60 -1.81
N ALA A 21 -34.07 -11.62 -0.49
CA ALA A 21 -33.09 -11.10 0.46
C ALA A 21 -32.44 -12.29 1.15
N GLN A 22 -31.45 -12.90 0.50
CA GLN A 22 -30.58 -13.86 1.18
C GLN A 22 -29.36 -13.12 1.70
N VAL A 23 -29.16 -13.13 3.02
CA VAL A 23 -27.84 -12.91 3.62
C VAL A 23 -27.59 -14.06 4.59
N GLY A 24 -27.11 -15.19 4.08
CA GLY A 24 -26.61 -16.27 4.91
C GLY A 24 -25.14 -16.01 5.25
N ILE A 25 -24.84 -15.75 6.52
CA ILE A 25 -23.46 -15.78 7.06
C ILE A 25 -23.33 -17.11 7.79
N ILE A 26 -22.58 -18.04 7.22
CA ILE A 26 -22.50 -19.41 7.72
C ILE A 26 -21.48 -19.45 8.84
N ASN A 27 -21.91 -19.65 10.09
CA ASN A 27 -21.24 -20.42 11.15
C ASN A 27 -21.90 -20.16 12.53
N SER A 28 -22.34 -21.21 13.22
CA SER A 28 -22.85 -21.14 14.61
C SER A 28 -21.76 -20.83 15.66
N GLY A 29 -20.49 -20.87 15.26
CA GLY A 29 -19.31 -20.46 16.04
C GLY A 29 -18.66 -19.16 15.53
N ALA A 30 -19.45 -18.16 15.15
CA ALA A 30 -18.94 -16.86 14.77
C ALA A 30 -18.04 -16.25 15.88
N LYS A 31 -16.81 -15.85 15.52
CA LYS A 31 -15.84 -15.25 16.45
C LYS A 31 -15.84 -13.71 16.40
N ALA A 32 -16.64 -13.13 15.51
CA ALA A 32 -16.73 -11.70 15.27
C ALA A 32 -18.12 -11.34 14.72
N SER A 33 -18.46 -10.06 14.71
CA SER A 33 -19.74 -9.55 14.20
C SER A 33 -19.99 -9.90 12.72
N LEU A 34 -18.92 -10.05 11.92
CA LEU A 34 -18.97 -10.63 10.57
C LEU A 34 -17.89 -11.71 10.47
N HIS A 35 -18.31 -12.98 10.47
CA HIS A 35 -17.44 -14.14 10.26
C HIS A 35 -17.91 -14.89 9.01
N VAL A 36 -17.20 -14.70 7.90
CA VAL A 36 -17.49 -15.38 6.62
C VAL A 36 -16.54 -16.56 6.46
N MET A 37 -17.10 -17.76 6.31
CA MET A 37 -16.34 -18.99 6.06
C MET A 37 -16.54 -19.44 4.61
N PRO A 38 -15.54 -20.11 4.00
CA PRO A 38 -15.69 -20.65 2.65
C PRO A 38 -16.80 -21.70 2.63
N LEU A 39 -17.58 -21.74 1.56
CA LEU A 39 -18.58 -22.79 1.32
C LEU A 39 -17.89 -24.12 0.99
N SER A 40 -16.80 -24.07 0.22
CA SER A 40 -15.93 -25.21 -0.04
C SER A 40 -14.46 -24.79 -0.09
N THR A 41 -13.55 -25.71 0.25
CA THR A 41 -12.10 -25.56 0.03
C THR A 41 -11.60 -26.31 -1.21
N THR A 42 -12.52 -26.87 -2.01
CA THR A 42 -12.22 -27.52 -3.30
C THR A 42 -12.24 -26.51 -4.44
N SER A 43 -11.69 -26.86 -5.62
CA SER A 43 -11.59 -25.96 -6.78
C SER A 43 -12.89 -25.70 -7.55
N SER A 44 -14.05 -26.09 -7.01
CA SER A 44 -15.34 -26.02 -7.70
C SER A 44 -16.06 -24.68 -7.56
N THR A 45 -15.70 -23.88 -6.56
CA THR A 45 -16.31 -22.57 -6.29
C THR A 45 -15.24 -21.53 -5.99
N ALA A 46 -15.46 -20.30 -6.46
CA ALA A 46 -14.65 -19.16 -6.05
C ALA A 46 -15.21 -18.60 -4.74
N GLU A 47 -14.37 -18.48 -3.73
CA GLU A 47 -14.72 -17.94 -2.42
C GLU A 47 -14.23 -16.48 -2.31
N GLY A 48 -14.98 -15.61 -1.65
CA GLY A 48 -14.54 -14.24 -1.42
C GLY A 48 -15.67 -13.25 -1.14
N ILE A 49 -15.28 -12.00 -0.87
CA ILE A 49 -16.19 -10.87 -0.71
C ILE A 49 -15.87 -9.88 -1.82
N ILE A 50 -16.86 -9.57 -2.65
CA ILE A 50 -16.76 -8.52 -3.68
C ILE A 50 -17.47 -7.28 -3.14
N ALA A 51 -16.72 -6.19 -2.95
CA ALA A 51 -17.31 -4.89 -2.58
C ALA A 51 -18.08 -4.28 -3.76
N PRO A 52 -18.94 -3.27 -3.54
CA PRO A 52 -19.58 -2.56 -4.65
C PRO A 52 -18.58 -2.01 -5.64
N ASN A 53 -18.76 -2.38 -6.91
CA ASN A 53 -17.95 -1.88 -8.04
C ASN A 53 -18.46 -0.51 -8.49
N LEU A 54 -17.60 0.49 -8.53
CA LEU A 54 -17.92 1.85 -8.96
C LEU A 54 -16.81 2.42 -9.85
N THR A 55 -17.15 3.24 -10.84
CA THR A 55 -16.12 4.10 -11.47
C THR A 55 -15.82 5.29 -10.56
N ARG A 56 -14.67 5.98 -10.77
CA ARG A 56 -14.36 7.19 -10.01
C ARG A 56 -15.42 8.28 -10.21
N SER A 57 -15.95 8.44 -11.42
CA SER A 57 -17.06 9.35 -11.74
C SER A 57 -18.34 8.99 -10.95
N GLN A 58 -18.61 7.69 -10.77
CA GLN A 58 -19.74 7.25 -9.95
C GLN A 58 -19.51 7.48 -8.45
N LEU A 59 -18.27 7.50 -7.97
CA LEU A 59 -17.93 7.93 -6.61
C LEU A 59 -18.09 9.44 -6.45
N ILE A 60 -17.56 10.23 -7.40
CA ILE A 60 -17.65 11.70 -7.42
C ILE A 60 -19.12 12.15 -7.38
N SER A 61 -19.99 11.56 -8.20
CA SER A 61 -21.43 11.89 -8.19
C SER A 61 -22.11 11.59 -6.84
N LYS A 62 -21.49 10.78 -5.99
CA LYS A 62 -21.94 10.45 -4.62
C LYS A 62 -21.16 11.17 -3.53
N ASP A 63 -20.30 12.15 -3.85
CA ASP A 63 -19.46 12.84 -2.86
C ASP A 63 -20.26 13.40 -1.67
N SER A 64 -21.45 13.95 -1.92
CA SER A 64 -22.35 14.47 -0.87
C SER A 64 -22.89 13.39 0.07
N ARG A 65 -22.82 12.11 -0.31
CA ARG A 65 -23.34 10.96 0.44
C ARG A 65 -22.28 10.32 1.34
N TYR A 66 -21.00 10.57 1.08
CA TYR A 66 -19.90 10.06 1.91
C TYR A 66 -19.52 11.10 2.96
N SER A 67 -20.16 11.02 4.12
CA SER A 67 -19.86 11.82 5.31
C SER A 67 -19.13 10.97 6.35
N THR A 68 -18.79 11.54 7.51
CA THR A 68 -18.15 10.80 8.61
C THR A 68 -18.95 9.55 9.03
N ALA A 69 -20.27 9.52 8.84
CA ALA A 69 -21.09 8.34 9.11
C ALA A 69 -20.83 7.15 8.16
N GLN A 70 -20.13 7.36 7.04
CA GLN A 70 -19.75 6.33 6.06
C GLN A 70 -18.26 5.95 6.19
N SER A 71 -17.56 6.41 7.23
CA SER A 71 -16.20 5.95 7.53
C SER A 71 -16.16 4.42 7.63
N GLY A 72 -15.19 3.79 6.95
CA GLY A 72 -15.07 2.35 6.83
C GLY A 72 -15.83 1.72 5.65
N ALA A 73 -16.57 2.50 4.85
CA ALA A 73 -17.17 1.99 3.61
C ALA A 73 -16.08 1.54 2.64
N ILE A 74 -16.21 0.31 2.10
CA ILE A 74 -15.26 -0.28 1.14
C ILE A 74 -15.93 -0.37 -0.23
N VAL A 75 -15.18 -0.01 -1.27
CA VAL A 75 -15.60 -0.13 -2.68
C VAL A 75 -14.43 -0.65 -3.52
N TYR A 76 -14.75 -1.21 -4.69
CA TYR A 76 -13.76 -1.49 -5.72
C TYR A 76 -13.94 -0.49 -6.87
N VAL A 77 -12.90 0.27 -7.19
CA VAL A 77 -12.92 1.24 -8.27
C VAL A 77 -12.52 0.56 -9.57
N THR A 78 -13.42 0.58 -10.57
CA THR A 78 -13.25 -0.14 -11.84
C THR A 78 -12.68 0.71 -12.97
N ALA A 79 -12.72 2.04 -12.86
CA ALA A 79 -12.18 2.96 -13.86
C ALA A 79 -11.78 4.31 -13.24
N ILE A 80 -10.77 4.95 -13.82
CA ILE A 80 -10.25 6.27 -13.40
C ILE A 80 -10.74 7.35 -14.37
N ASP A 81 -12.02 7.67 -14.25
CA ASP A 81 -12.77 8.63 -15.06
C ASP A 81 -13.19 9.87 -14.25
N GLY A 82 -13.65 10.92 -14.94
CA GLY A 82 -14.04 12.20 -14.31
C GLY A 82 -12.87 13.02 -13.77
N THR A 83 -13.14 14.21 -13.23
CA THR A 83 -12.14 15.07 -12.58
C THR A 83 -12.17 14.85 -11.07
N ALA A 84 -11.03 14.53 -10.47
CA ALA A 84 -10.95 14.25 -9.03
C ALA A 84 -11.43 15.44 -8.19
N THR A 85 -12.14 15.13 -7.11
CA THR A 85 -12.57 16.08 -6.07
C THR A 85 -11.67 15.94 -4.85
N SER A 86 -11.88 16.77 -3.82
CA SER A 86 -11.16 16.62 -2.55
C SER A 86 -11.27 15.20 -2.00
N LYS A 87 -12.47 14.59 -1.99
CA LYS A 87 -12.68 13.24 -1.44
C LYS A 87 -12.04 12.13 -2.27
N THR A 88 -11.99 12.30 -3.59
CA THR A 88 -11.47 11.31 -4.53
C THR A 88 -10.04 11.59 -4.99
N ALA A 89 -9.35 12.55 -4.37
CA ALA A 89 -7.99 12.98 -4.75
C ALA A 89 -6.96 11.82 -4.78
N LYS A 90 -7.16 10.79 -3.96
CA LYS A 90 -6.27 9.61 -3.88
C LYS A 90 -6.76 8.42 -4.72
N VAL A 91 -7.89 8.54 -5.41
CA VAL A 91 -8.42 7.51 -6.32
C VAL A 91 -7.76 7.67 -7.69
N ILE A 92 -6.52 7.19 -7.80
CA ILE A 92 -5.66 7.36 -8.98
C ILE A 92 -5.43 6.06 -9.77
N ASN A 93 -5.73 4.90 -9.17
CA ASN A 93 -5.58 3.58 -9.78
C ASN A 93 -6.84 2.73 -9.57
N ILE A 94 -7.12 1.80 -10.48
CA ILE A 94 -8.16 0.77 -10.30
C ILE A 94 -7.78 -0.09 -9.10
N GLY A 95 -8.74 -0.39 -8.22
CA GLY A 95 -8.47 -1.19 -7.02
C GLY A 95 -9.45 -0.96 -5.88
N TYR A 96 -9.17 -1.57 -4.73
CA TYR A 96 -9.97 -1.44 -3.52
C TYR A 96 -9.66 -0.14 -2.76
N TYR A 97 -10.71 0.53 -2.29
CA TYR A 97 -10.62 1.75 -1.49
C TYR A 97 -11.56 1.67 -0.28
N TYR A 98 -11.14 2.28 0.84
CA TYR A 98 -12.02 2.56 1.97
C TYR A 98 -12.18 4.06 2.19
N PHE A 99 -13.34 4.50 2.66
CA PHE A 99 -13.56 5.89 3.04
C PHE A 99 -13.09 6.13 4.48
N ASP A 100 -12.16 7.05 4.72
CA ASP A 100 -11.65 7.33 6.07
C ASP A 100 -12.51 8.34 6.87
N GLY A 101 -13.55 8.90 6.24
CA GLY A 101 -14.37 9.97 6.79
C GLY A 101 -14.18 11.33 6.11
N SER A 102 -13.11 11.46 5.33
CA SER A 102 -12.76 12.64 4.55
C SER A 102 -12.36 12.29 3.12
N LEU A 103 -11.46 11.31 2.95
CA LEU A 103 -10.87 10.89 1.70
C LEU A 103 -11.10 9.39 1.46
N TRP A 104 -11.18 9.02 0.18
CA TRP A 104 -11.00 7.63 -0.24
C TRP A 104 -9.54 7.24 -0.17
N GLN A 105 -9.20 6.23 0.61
CA GLN A 105 -7.84 5.71 0.77
C GLN A 105 -7.75 4.38 0.05
N ALA A 106 -6.70 4.20 -0.75
CA ALA A 106 -6.44 2.91 -1.37
C ALA A 106 -6.13 1.88 -0.27
N ILE A 107 -6.76 0.70 -0.37
CA ILE A 107 -6.43 -0.45 0.49
C ILE A 107 -5.08 -1.03 0.07
N ASP A 108 -4.80 -1.04 -1.23
CA ASP A 108 -3.48 -1.34 -1.78
C ASP A 108 -2.75 -0.03 -2.08
N GLN A 109 -1.79 0.36 -1.23
CA GLN A 109 -0.86 1.40 -1.62
C GLN A 109 0.26 0.77 -2.45
N PRO A 110 0.63 1.36 -3.61
CA PRO A 110 1.83 0.92 -4.32
C PRO A 110 3.03 0.99 -3.36
N GLY A 111 3.98 0.06 -3.52
CA GLY A 111 5.22 0.09 -2.75
C GLY A 111 5.83 1.49 -2.85
N GLN A 112 5.99 2.15 -1.71
CA GLN A 112 6.56 3.48 -1.68
C GLN A 112 8.06 3.34 -1.93
N TYR A 113 8.63 4.31 -2.64
CA TYR A 113 10.07 4.42 -2.76
C TYR A 113 10.55 5.71 -2.14
N PHE A 114 11.77 5.68 -1.63
CA PHE A 114 12.45 6.85 -1.09
C PHE A 114 13.95 6.71 -1.32
N TYR A 115 14.65 7.84 -1.37
CA TYR A 115 16.10 7.82 -1.51
C TYR A 115 16.76 7.47 -0.19
N LEU A 116 17.80 6.64 -0.25
CA LEU A 116 18.69 6.44 0.88
C LEU A 116 19.39 7.78 1.21
N PRO A 117 19.54 8.17 2.48
CA PRO A 117 20.23 9.41 2.82
C PRO A 117 21.69 9.37 2.38
N THR A 118 22.31 10.55 2.26
CA THR A 118 23.71 10.68 1.84
C THR A 118 24.64 9.91 2.78
N PHE A 119 25.60 9.18 2.21
CA PHE A 119 26.60 8.41 2.94
C PHE A 119 27.91 8.33 2.14
N SER A 120 28.99 7.99 2.82
CA SER A 120 30.29 7.73 2.20
C SER A 120 30.53 6.23 2.12
N ILE A 121 30.75 5.72 0.92
CA ILE A 121 31.24 4.35 0.73
C ILE A 121 32.78 4.35 0.83
N PRO A 122 33.39 3.47 1.64
CA PRO A 122 34.85 3.41 1.75
C PRO A 122 35.52 3.05 0.41
N ALA A 123 36.43 3.92 -0.07
CA ALA A 123 37.21 3.68 -1.29
C ALA A 123 38.70 4.00 -1.06
N SER A 124 39.23 3.69 0.13
CA SER A 124 40.57 4.10 0.55
C SER A 124 41.70 3.24 -0.02
N ALA A 125 41.40 2.04 -0.55
CA ALA A 125 42.38 1.16 -1.17
C ALA A 125 41.75 0.39 -2.34
N ILE A 126 42.51 0.25 -3.43
CA ILE A 126 42.12 -0.60 -4.56
C ILE A 126 42.04 -2.05 -4.06
N GLY A 127 40.96 -2.74 -4.40
CA GLY A 127 40.73 -4.11 -3.96
C GLY A 127 39.35 -4.63 -4.34
N THR A 128 39.09 -5.90 -4.02
CA THR A 128 37.88 -6.60 -4.43
C THR A 128 37.14 -7.20 -3.24
N GLY A 129 35.82 -7.30 -3.35
CA GLY A 129 34.99 -8.02 -2.38
C GLY A 129 34.78 -7.28 -1.06
N TYR A 130 34.99 -5.96 -1.04
CA TYR A 130 34.59 -5.12 0.09
C TYR A 130 33.09 -5.21 0.32
N THR A 131 32.68 -5.04 1.58
CA THR A 131 31.27 -5.02 1.96
C THR A 131 30.91 -3.74 2.70
N PHE A 132 29.68 -3.29 2.53
CA PHE A 132 29.14 -2.17 3.28
C PHE A 132 27.64 -2.37 3.56
N ASP A 133 27.23 -2.21 4.81
CA ASP A 133 25.84 -2.43 5.22
C ASP A 133 25.05 -1.13 5.10
N LEU A 134 24.26 -1.00 4.02
CA LEU A 134 23.42 0.17 3.78
C LEU A 134 22.29 0.29 4.82
N TYR A 135 21.82 -0.83 5.37
CA TYR A 135 20.72 -0.81 6.31
C TYR A 135 21.16 -0.31 7.69
N ASN A 136 22.17 -0.95 8.28
CA ASN A 136 22.63 -0.62 9.63
C ASN A 136 23.46 0.66 9.67
N ASN A 137 24.30 0.93 8.65
CA ASN A 137 25.21 2.08 8.69
C ASN A 137 24.60 3.36 8.10
N VAL A 138 23.50 3.25 7.33
CA VAL A 138 22.92 4.41 6.63
C VAL A 138 21.43 4.56 6.97
N TYR A 139 20.58 3.61 6.56
CA TYR A 139 19.13 3.74 6.72
C TYR A 139 18.72 3.90 8.19
N LYS A 140 19.16 3.02 9.10
CA LYS A 140 18.76 3.09 10.51
C LYS A 140 19.27 4.34 11.23
N MET A 141 20.43 4.84 10.82
CA MET A 141 21.10 5.96 11.49
C MET A 141 20.36 7.29 11.32
N GLN A 142 19.57 7.46 10.26
CA GLN A 142 18.83 8.70 10.02
C GLN A 142 17.71 8.95 11.05
N PHE A 143 17.21 7.89 11.71
CA PHE A 143 16.01 7.98 12.54
C PHE A 143 16.30 8.17 14.03
N ILE A 144 17.55 8.05 14.48
CA ILE A 144 17.93 8.11 15.90
C ILE A 144 18.82 9.34 16.12
N GLN A 145 18.50 10.15 17.13
CA GLN A 145 19.35 11.28 17.52
C GLN A 145 20.63 10.82 18.23
N THR A 146 20.55 9.79 19.07
CA THR A 146 21.70 9.21 19.78
C THR A 146 22.81 8.81 18.82
N GLY A 147 23.98 9.44 18.96
CA GLY A 147 25.14 9.19 18.10
C GLY A 147 25.15 9.97 16.78
N ASN A 148 24.13 10.78 16.48
CA ASN A 148 24.07 11.63 15.30
C ASN A 148 24.32 13.10 15.68
N THR A 149 25.57 13.56 15.54
CA THR A 149 25.98 14.95 15.86
C THR A 149 25.37 16.01 14.93
N SER A 150 24.77 15.61 13.80
CA SER A 150 24.11 16.50 12.85
C SER A 150 22.59 16.59 13.07
N TYR A 151 22.03 15.84 14.02
CA TYR A 151 20.60 15.83 14.28
C TYR A 151 20.15 17.19 14.86
N THR A 152 19.43 17.96 14.06
CA THR A 152 18.83 19.25 14.45
C THR A 152 17.33 19.20 14.17
N THR A 153 16.52 19.64 15.12
CA THR A 153 15.04 19.59 15.04
C THR A 153 14.44 20.87 15.62
N SER A 154 13.33 21.34 15.04
CA SER A 154 12.52 22.43 15.61
C SER A 154 11.69 21.98 16.81
N ASN A 155 11.47 20.66 16.94
CA ASN A 155 10.83 20.04 18.09
C ASN A 155 11.92 19.50 19.04
N SER A 156 12.22 20.24 20.11
CA SER A 156 13.29 19.93 21.07
C SER A 156 13.07 18.65 21.88
N THR A 157 11.88 18.05 21.85
CA THR A 157 11.60 16.77 22.51
C THR A 157 11.65 15.59 21.55
N LEU A 158 11.86 15.83 20.25
CA LEU A 158 11.94 14.78 19.25
C LEU A 158 13.32 14.12 19.29
N SER A 159 13.42 12.97 19.98
CA SER A 159 14.65 12.17 20.08
C SER A 159 14.83 11.17 18.93
N MET A 160 13.79 11.01 18.11
CA MET A 160 13.76 10.15 16.94
C MET A 160 12.71 10.64 15.96
N ILE A 161 12.95 10.45 14.66
CA ILE A 161 11.88 10.61 13.66
C ILE A 161 10.81 9.52 13.97
N PRO A 162 9.49 9.83 13.93
CA PRO A 162 8.43 8.96 14.42
C PRO A 162 8.52 7.48 13.99
N ALA A 163 8.12 6.59 14.91
CA ALA A 163 8.31 5.15 14.81
C ALA A 163 7.44 4.51 13.71
N GLY A 164 8.06 3.66 12.90
CA GLY A 164 7.48 3.01 11.72
C GLY A 164 8.58 2.70 10.70
N ARG A 165 9.62 1.99 11.13
CA ARG A 165 10.79 1.69 10.29
C ARG A 165 10.60 0.33 9.64
N TYR A 166 10.95 0.25 8.37
CA TYR A 166 11.02 -1.02 7.68
C TYR A 166 12.22 -1.82 8.22
N ALA A 167 12.02 -3.10 8.48
CA ALA A 167 13.09 -4.06 8.66
C ALA A 167 13.89 -4.18 7.35
N ALA A 168 15.14 -4.65 7.44
CA ALA A 168 16.00 -4.79 6.26
C ALA A 168 15.34 -5.63 5.16
N THR A 169 14.57 -6.65 5.57
CA THR A 169 13.84 -7.58 4.68
C THR A 169 12.55 -7.01 4.11
N GLU A 170 12.07 -5.88 4.63
CA GLU A 170 10.89 -5.15 4.13
C GLU A 170 11.29 -4.10 3.09
N LEU A 171 12.56 -4.04 2.70
CA LEU A 171 13.10 -3.11 1.71
C LEU A 171 13.81 -3.83 0.57
N ASP A 172 13.55 -3.40 -0.67
CA ASP A 172 14.41 -3.66 -1.81
C ASP A 172 15.40 -2.50 -2.00
N TYR A 173 16.67 -2.83 -2.24
CA TYR A 173 17.78 -1.89 -2.37
C TYR A 173 18.18 -1.80 -3.84
N VAL A 174 18.01 -0.63 -4.44
CA VAL A 174 18.25 -0.42 -5.87
C VAL A 174 19.29 0.68 -6.05
N VAL A 175 20.47 0.32 -6.57
CA VAL A 175 21.46 1.32 -6.99
C VAL A 175 21.07 1.81 -8.37
N THR A 176 20.79 3.10 -8.48
CA THR A 176 20.37 3.74 -9.74
C THR A 176 21.52 4.46 -10.44
N TYR A 177 22.60 4.76 -9.71
CA TYR A 177 23.83 5.35 -10.23
C TYR A 177 25.01 5.05 -9.32
N TYR A 178 26.19 4.85 -9.90
CA TYR A 178 27.48 4.93 -9.21
C TYR A 178 28.58 5.24 -10.21
N ASP A 179 29.67 5.84 -9.73
CA ASP A 179 30.89 6.09 -10.50
C ASP A 179 31.64 4.76 -10.76
N GLN A 180 31.58 4.29 -12.01
CA GLN A 180 32.16 3.01 -12.42
C GLN A 180 33.69 3.03 -12.54
N ASP A 181 34.30 4.22 -12.61
CA ASP A 181 35.76 4.35 -12.64
C ASP A 181 36.36 4.25 -11.22
N VAL A 182 35.53 4.48 -10.20
CA VAL A 182 35.94 4.42 -8.78
C VAL A 182 35.58 3.09 -8.14
N ILE A 183 34.34 2.61 -8.31
CA ILE A 183 33.89 1.35 -7.74
C ILE A 183 33.14 0.50 -8.75
N LYS A 184 33.12 -0.82 -8.52
CA LYS A 184 32.22 -1.75 -9.21
C LYS A 184 31.37 -2.47 -8.18
N ILE A 185 30.05 -2.41 -8.36
CA ILE A 185 29.11 -3.11 -7.50
C ILE A 185 28.90 -4.52 -8.04
N ASN A 186 29.19 -5.54 -7.21
CA ASN A 186 29.08 -6.94 -7.60
C ASN A 186 27.70 -7.51 -7.25
N SER A 187 27.15 -7.16 -6.08
CA SER A 187 25.85 -7.60 -5.62
C SER A 187 25.33 -6.76 -4.46
N ILE A 188 24.03 -6.89 -4.17
CA ILE A 188 23.39 -6.35 -2.96
C ILE A 188 22.56 -7.48 -2.35
N SER A 189 22.73 -7.74 -1.05
CA SER A 189 21.96 -8.76 -0.35
C SER A 189 20.53 -8.29 -0.04
N ALA A 190 19.63 -9.23 0.24
CA ALA A 190 18.27 -8.92 0.73
C ALA A 190 18.27 -8.20 2.10
N SER A 191 19.40 -8.18 2.81
CA SER A 191 19.59 -7.44 4.06
C SER A 191 20.22 -6.06 3.86
N GLY A 192 20.44 -5.62 2.61
CA GLY A 192 21.01 -4.31 2.30
C GLY A 192 22.54 -4.23 2.38
N VAL A 193 23.25 -5.37 2.34
CA VAL A 193 24.71 -5.39 2.33
C VAL A 193 25.20 -5.40 0.88
N ILE A 194 25.89 -4.34 0.49
CA ILE A 194 26.53 -4.24 -0.83
C ILE A 194 27.87 -4.97 -0.83
N ASN A 195 28.17 -5.71 -1.89
CA ASN A 195 29.51 -6.22 -2.19
C ASN A 195 30.06 -5.44 -3.39
N TYR A 196 31.27 -4.90 -3.27
CA TYR A 196 31.86 -4.04 -4.29
C TYR A 196 33.38 -4.18 -4.35
N ASN A 197 33.94 -3.74 -5.47
CA ASN A 197 35.36 -3.57 -5.69
C ASN A 197 35.67 -2.08 -5.76
N VAL A 198 36.84 -1.69 -5.28
CA VAL A 198 37.41 -0.34 -5.49
C VAL A 198 38.39 -0.45 -6.65
N ILE A 199 38.08 0.26 -7.73
CA ILE A 199 38.87 0.32 -8.96
C ILE A 199 39.90 1.45 -8.88
N SER A 200 39.52 2.58 -8.27
CA SER A 200 40.36 3.75 -8.10
C SER A 200 40.13 4.38 -6.73
N THR A 201 41.19 4.94 -6.15
CA THR A 201 41.12 5.80 -4.95
C THR A 201 41.05 7.28 -5.31
N LEU A 202 41.17 7.62 -6.60
CA LEU A 202 41.04 8.99 -7.09
C LEU A 202 39.57 9.32 -7.29
N LEU A 203 39.02 10.16 -6.43
CA LEU A 203 37.63 10.61 -6.50
C LEU A 203 37.54 11.89 -7.34
N GLY A 204 36.68 11.88 -8.34
CA GLY A 204 36.34 13.03 -9.16
C GLY A 204 35.02 13.71 -8.73
N PRO A 205 34.62 14.79 -9.42
CA PRO A 205 33.34 15.48 -9.17
C PRO A 205 32.10 14.58 -9.36
N GLY A 206 32.25 13.46 -10.07
CA GLY A 206 31.21 12.46 -10.33
C GLY A 206 31.14 11.31 -9.31
N SER A 207 32.03 11.29 -8.31
CA SER A 207 32.21 10.12 -7.45
C SER A 207 31.17 10.05 -6.33
N PHE A 208 29.93 9.79 -6.72
CA PHE A 208 28.78 9.58 -5.85
C PHE A 208 28.04 8.30 -6.22
N ILE A 209 27.19 7.84 -5.30
CA ILE A 209 26.29 6.69 -5.47
C ILE A 209 24.87 7.14 -5.17
N ASN A 210 23.90 6.67 -5.96
CA ASN A 210 22.48 6.89 -5.73
C ASN A 210 21.80 5.55 -5.45
N VAL A 211 21.11 5.48 -4.31
CA VAL A 211 20.40 4.28 -3.87
C VAL A 211 18.95 4.66 -3.56
N VAL A 212 18.02 3.91 -4.16
CA VAL A 212 16.58 3.97 -3.91
C VAL A 212 16.19 2.76 -3.07
N LEU A 213 15.42 3.01 -2.02
CA LEU A 213 14.78 1.98 -1.21
C LEU A 213 13.32 1.86 -1.64
N ILE A 214 12.84 0.64 -1.84
CA ILE A 214 11.45 0.34 -2.19
C ILE A 214 10.86 -0.53 -1.09
N THR A 215 9.68 -0.18 -0.58
CA THR A 215 9.00 -0.97 0.45
C THR A 215 8.41 -2.22 -0.17
N LYS A 216 8.74 -3.39 0.40
CA LYS A 216 8.13 -4.66 -0.01
C LYS A 216 6.69 -4.76 0.48
N ARG A 217 5.93 -5.60 -0.21
CA ARG A 217 4.58 -6.03 0.20
C ARG A 217 4.66 -7.31 1.01
#